data_AF-A0A9D2AY80-F1
#
_entry.id   AF-A0A9D2AY80-F1
#
_cell.length_a   1.000
_cell.length_b   1.000
_cell.length_c   1.000
_cell.angle_alpha   90.00
_cell.angle_beta   90.00
_cell.angle_gamma   90.00
#
_symmetry.space_group_name_H-M   'P 1'
#
loop_
_entity.id
_entity.type
_entity.pdbx_description
1 polymer ?
#
loop_
_entity_poly.entity_id
_entity_poly.type
_entity_poly.pdbx_seq_one_letter_code
_entity_poly.pdbx_strand_id
1 'polypeptide(L)'
;MKKFNLLLLGLPLLFLLQSCLIRQGPNMGFLTSSSLDADAEIVSLNVPQLMVKSFIAKEAKASNDKALNALSKNIKGVKVMILNQANNSAGVRQDFRNFLKKEKMEEYASIISGGDRVSINGLIEKDRVTKLMLGISSNGGEHIFVEIKGKFTMKEIADAIEVYE
;
A
#
# COMPACT_ATOMS: atom_id res chain seq x y z
N MET A 1 -14.88 -25.26 -36.55
CA MET A 1 -15.45 -24.06 -35.89
C MET A 1 -15.65 -24.22 -34.38
N LYS A 2 -16.14 -25.35 -33.84
CA LYS A 2 -16.38 -25.52 -32.38
C LYS A 2 -15.13 -25.46 -31.48
N LYS A 3 -13.96 -25.92 -31.96
CA LYS A 3 -12.69 -25.90 -31.18
C LYS A 3 -12.05 -24.50 -31.08
N PHE A 4 -12.37 -23.58 -32.00
CA PHE A 4 -11.82 -22.23 -32.01
C PHE A 4 -12.51 -21.31 -30.99
N ASN A 5 -13.82 -21.51 -30.77
CA ASN A 5 -14.58 -20.76 -29.76
C ASN A 5 -14.18 -21.13 -28.31
N LEU A 6 -13.70 -22.34 -28.05
CA LEU A 6 -13.23 -22.74 -26.72
C LEU A 6 -11.90 -22.05 -26.35
N LEU A 7 -11.03 -21.84 -27.35
CA LEU A 7 -9.74 -21.17 -27.19
C LEU A 7 -9.91 -19.65 -26.98
N LEU A 8 -10.93 -19.05 -27.60
CA LEU A 8 -11.29 -17.64 -27.41
C LEU A 8 -11.88 -17.32 -26.03
N LEU A 9 -12.53 -18.29 -25.36
CA LEU A 9 -13.04 -18.13 -23.99
C LEU A 9 -11.99 -18.41 -22.91
N GLY A 10 -10.99 -19.25 -23.17
CA GLY A 10 -9.92 -19.56 -22.21
C GLY A 10 -8.87 -18.47 -22.06
N LEU A 11 -8.58 -17.73 -23.13
CA LEU A 11 -7.55 -16.69 -23.15
C LEU A 11 -7.80 -15.52 -22.16
N PRO A 12 -9.02 -14.93 -22.04
CA PRO A 12 -9.27 -13.91 -21.03
C PRO A 12 -9.19 -14.45 -19.59
N LEU A 13 -9.44 -15.74 -19.38
CA LEU A 13 -9.33 -16.38 -18.06
C LEU A 13 -7.87 -16.46 -17.56
N LEU A 14 -6.91 -16.62 -18.49
CA LEU A 14 -5.48 -16.61 -18.17
C LEU A 14 -4.96 -15.22 -17.79
N PHE A 15 -5.55 -14.14 -18.34
CA PHE A 15 -5.23 -12.77 -17.93
C PHE A 15 -5.71 -12.44 -16.51
N LEU A 16 -6.73 -13.14 -16.00
CA LEU A 16 -7.20 -12.97 -14.62
C LEU A 16 -6.25 -13.59 -13.58
N LEU A 17 -5.37 -14.52 -13.97
CA LEU A 17 -4.42 -15.17 -13.06
C LEU A 17 -3.18 -14.32 -12.71
N GLN A 18 -2.97 -13.18 -13.37
CA GLN A 18 -1.89 -12.23 -13.03
C GLN A 18 -2.15 -11.46 -11.71
N SER A 19 -3.26 -11.75 -11.02
CA SER A 19 -3.81 -10.88 -9.98
C SER A 19 -3.04 -10.84 -8.66
N CYS A 20 -2.12 -11.76 -8.36
CA CYS A 20 -1.31 -11.64 -7.14
C CYS A 20 0.16 -11.94 -7.47
N LEU A 21 0.84 -10.91 -7.98
CA LEU A 21 2.25 -11.01 -8.33
C LEU A 21 3.07 -10.70 -7.07
N ILE A 22 3.30 -11.75 -6.26
CA ILE A 22 4.30 -11.72 -5.19
C ILE A 22 5.65 -11.71 -5.87
N ARG A 23 6.45 -10.68 -5.59
CA ARG A 23 7.77 -10.51 -6.17
C ARG A 23 8.79 -10.37 -5.06
N GLN A 24 9.86 -11.15 -5.16
CA GLN A 24 11.08 -10.90 -4.40
C GLN A 24 11.77 -9.68 -5.04
N GLY A 25 11.84 -8.58 -4.29
CA GLY A 25 12.32 -7.28 -4.75
C GLY A 25 11.27 -6.15 -4.66
N PRO A 26 11.70 -4.88 -4.81
CA PRO A 26 10.86 -3.72 -4.50
C PRO A 26 9.78 -3.44 -5.55
N ASN A 27 8.56 -3.10 -5.11
CA ASN A 27 7.46 -2.60 -5.96
C ASN A 27 7.18 -1.09 -5.78
N MET A 28 7.91 -0.45 -4.86
CA MET A 28 7.94 0.98 -4.61
C MET A 28 9.38 1.46 -4.88
N GLY A 29 9.55 2.42 -5.79
CA GLY A 29 10.85 2.78 -6.37
C GLY A 29 11.70 3.69 -5.48
N PHE A 30 11.84 3.37 -4.19
CA PHE A 30 12.59 4.22 -3.25
C PHE A 30 13.79 3.55 -2.57
N LEU A 31 13.86 2.22 -2.51
CA LEU A 31 15.00 1.55 -1.91
C LEU A 31 16.23 1.69 -2.82
N THR A 32 17.33 2.20 -2.27
CA THR A 32 18.63 2.27 -2.96
C THR A 32 19.49 1.06 -2.61
N SER A 33 20.41 0.67 -3.50
CA SER A 33 21.35 -0.41 -3.17
C SER A 33 22.26 -0.07 -1.98
N SER A 34 22.53 1.21 -1.74
CA SER A 34 23.32 1.68 -0.59
C SER A 34 22.60 1.60 0.76
N SER A 35 21.26 1.54 0.77
CA SER A 35 20.48 1.38 2.00
C SER A 35 20.27 -0.08 2.41
N LEU A 36 20.49 -1.02 1.48
CA LEU A 36 20.20 -2.43 1.66
C LEU A 36 21.45 -3.18 2.13
N ASP A 37 21.27 -3.99 3.17
CA ASP A 37 22.27 -4.96 3.59
C ASP A 37 22.34 -6.13 2.57
N ALA A 38 23.47 -6.83 2.52
CA ALA A 38 23.66 -7.93 1.56
C ALA A 38 22.68 -9.11 1.77
N ASP A 39 22.17 -9.25 2.99
CA ASP A 39 21.20 -10.25 3.44
C ASP A 39 19.77 -9.69 3.56
N ALA A 40 19.52 -8.46 3.10
CA ALA A 40 18.20 -7.84 3.19
C ALA A 40 17.14 -8.66 2.42
N GLU A 41 16.05 -9.00 3.10
CA GLU A 41 14.92 -9.69 2.49
C GLU A 41 13.83 -8.68 2.11
N ILE A 42 13.47 -8.66 0.82
CA ILE A 42 12.40 -7.80 0.31
C ILE A 42 11.30 -8.65 -0.29
N VAL A 43 10.12 -8.58 0.33
CA VAL A 43 8.89 -9.18 -0.20
C VAL A 43 7.95 -8.06 -0.60
N SER A 44 7.48 -8.10 -1.85
CA SER A 44 6.52 -7.12 -2.33
C SER A 44 5.32 -7.75 -3.02
N LEU A 45 4.20 -7.04 -2.91
CA LEU A 45 2.86 -7.52 -3.16
C LEU A 45 2.06 -6.40 -3.82
N ASN A 46 1.61 -6.60 -5.05
CA ASN A 46 0.56 -5.78 -5.65
C ASN A 46 -0.78 -6.47 -5.38
N VAL A 47 -1.57 -5.93 -4.45
CA VAL A 47 -2.81 -6.57 -4.03
C VAL A 47 -3.88 -6.31 -5.10
N PRO A 48 -4.55 -7.35 -5.62
CA PRO A 48 -5.62 -7.13 -6.58
C PRO A 48 -6.78 -6.37 -5.94
N GLN A 49 -7.31 -5.39 -6.68
CA GLN A 49 -8.37 -4.49 -6.18
C GLN A 49 -9.58 -5.26 -5.64
N LEU A 50 -9.95 -6.38 -6.26
CA LEU A 50 -11.06 -7.21 -5.81
C LEU A 50 -10.83 -7.74 -4.40
N MET A 51 -9.63 -8.25 -4.10
CA MET A 51 -9.28 -8.73 -2.76
C MET A 51 -9.34 -7.61 -1.74
N VAL A 52 -8.71 -6.47 -2.03
CA VAL A 52 -8.74 -5.29 -1.15
C VAL A 52 -10.17 -4.87 -0.84
N LYS A 53 -11.01 -4.70 -1.87
CA LYS A 53 -12.40 -4.28 -1.70
C LYS A 53 -13.23 -5.30 -0.96
N SER A 54 -13.04 -6.60 -1.26
CA SER A 54 -13.76 -7.67 -0.56
C SER A 54 -13.38 -7.75 0.92
N PHE A 55 -12.10 -7.56 1.26
CA PHE A 55 -11.62 -7.54 2.62
C PHE A 55 -12.22 -6.36 3.39
N ILE A 56 -12.07 -5.14 2.86
CA ILE A 56 -12.59 -3.94 3.51
C ILE A 56 -14.12 -3.99 3.63
N ALA A 57 -14.84 -4.44 2.60
CA ALA A 57 -16.30 -4.57 2.65
C ALA A 57 -16.76 -5.59 3.71
N LYS A 58 -16.00 -6.67 3.93
CA LYS A 58 -16.26 -7.65 4.98
C LYS A 58 -16.07 -7.03 6.36
N GLU A 59 -14.95 -6.34 6.59
CA GLU A 59 -14.67 -5.69 7.87
C GLU A 59 -15.66 -4.55 8.17
N ALA A 60 -15.99 -3.74 7.17
CA ALA A 60 -17.02 -2.71 7.26
C ALA A 60 -18.41 -3.27 7.59
N LYS A 61 -18.77 -4.44 7.04
CA LYS A 61 -20.03 -5.12 7.39
C LYS A 61 -20.01 -5.64 8.82
N ALA A 62 -18.89 -6.19 9.28
CA ALA A 62 -18.75 -6.72 10.63
C ALA A 62 -18.82 -5.63 11.70
N SER A 63 -18.25 -4.45 11.41
CA SER A 63 -18.24 -3.28 12.28
C SER A 63 -19.45 -2.34 12.08
N ASN A 64 -20.31 -2.60 11.09
CA ASN A 64 -21.37 -1.68 10.64
C ASN A 64 -20.85 -0.28 10.23
N ASP A 65 -19.60 -0.21 9.77
CA ASP A 65 -18.93 1.02 9.36
C ASP A 65 -19.24 1.35 7.89
N LYS A 66 -20.15 2.30 7.68
CA LYS A 66 -20.53 2.77 6.35
C LYS A 66 -19.46 3.65 5.70
N ALA A 67 -18.66 4.37 6.48
CA ALA A 67 -17.62 5.27 5.99
C ALA A 67 -16.47 4.46 5.39
N LEU A 68 -16.01 3.41 6.08
CA LEU A 68 -14.98 2.49 5.59
C LEU A 68 -15.43 1.80 4.28
N ASN A 69 -16.69 1.36 4.20
CA ASN A 69 -17.22 0.78 2.97
C ASN A 69 -17.24 1.80 1.81
N ALA A 70 -17.62 3.05 2.06
CA ALA A 70 -17.62 4.10 1.04
C ALA A 70 -16.20 4.40 0.55
N LEU A 71 -15.23 4.53 1.46
CA LEU A 71 -13.82 4.74 1.16
C LEU A 71 -13.24 3.62 0.29
N SER A 72 -13.62 2.35 0.57
CA SER A 72 -13.15 1.18 -0.19
C SER A 72 -13.46 1.26 -1.69
N LYS A 73 -14.57 1.89 -2.09
CA LYS A 73 -15.01 2.00 -3.49
C LYS A 73 -14.03 2.82 -4.32
N ASN A 74 -13.40 3.81 -3.68
CA ASN A 74 -12.47 4.74 -4.30
C ASN A 74 -11.04 4.19 -4.43
N ILE A 75 -10.75 3.02 -3.82
CA ILE A 75 -9.45 2.37 -3.95
C ILE A 75 -9.26 1.83 -5.37
N LYS A 76 -8.12 2.19 -5.97
CA LYS A 76 -7.65 1.79 -7.31
C LYS A 76 -6.40 0.93 -7.28
N GLY A 77 -5.76 0.75 -6.14
CA GLY A 77 -4.65 -0.18 -6.03
C GLY A 77 -4.01 -0.11 -4.67
N VAL A 78 -3.52 -1.25 -4.21
CA VAL A 78 -2.73 -1.33 -2.99
C VAL A 78 -1.44 -2.04 -3.31
N LYS A 79 -0.33 -1.44 -2.89
CA LYS A 79 0.98 -2.10 -2.89
C LYS A 79 1.44 -2.24 -1.46
N VAL A 80 1.99 -3.40 -1.16
CA VAL A 80 2.66 -3.68 0.11
C VAL A 80 4.10 -4.03 -0.21
N MET A 81 5.02 -3.51 0.59
CA MET A 81 6.43 -3.88 0.57
C MET A 81 6.88 -4.10 2.00
N ILE A 82 7.42 -5.29 2.25
CA ILE A 82 8.02 -5.66 3.53
C ILE A 82 9.51 -5.80 3.27
N LEU A 83 10.31 -5.16 4.11
CA LEU A 83 11.75 -5.21 4.10
C LEU A 83 12.22 -5.61 5.49
N ASN A 84 13.01 -6.68 5.56
CA ASN A 84 13.66 -7.12 6.78
C ASN A 84 15.17 -6.94 6.62
N GLN A 85 15.77 -6.08 7.45
CA GLN A 85 17.22 -5.90 7.56
C GLN A 85 17.60 -5.30 8.91
N ALA A 86 18.58 -5.86 9.61
CA ALA A 86 18.87 -5.47 10.98
C ALA A 86 19.76 -4.21 11.11
N ASN A 87 20.64 -3.93 10.15
CA ASN A 87 21.81 -3.09 10.40
C ASN A 87 21.69 -1.66 9.85
N ASN A 88 20.75 -1.39 8.93
CA ASN A 88 20.66 -0.07 8.28
C ASN A 88 19.23 0.49 8.17
N SER A 89 18.42 0.32 9.23
CA SER A 89 17.08 0.93 9.31
C SER A 89 17.07 2.45 9.15
N ALA A 90 18.15 3.13 9.56
CA ALA A 90 18.29 4.58 9.38
C ALA A 90 18.38 4.99 7.91
N GLY A 91 19.15 4.24 7.10
CA GLY A 91 19.24 4.42 5.65
C GLY A 91 17.89 4.22 4.97
N VAL A 92 17.18 3.13 5.31
CA VAL A 92 15.83 2.87 4.80
C VAL A 92 14.86 4.01 5.11
N ARG A 93 14.87 4.50 6.36
CA ARG A 93 14.04 5.65 6.77
C ARG A 93 14.39 6.91 5.98
N GLN A 94 15.66 7.14 5.68
CA GLN A 94 16.11 8.29 4.88
C GLN A 94 15.66 8.17 3.42
N ASP A 95 15.81 7.00 2.81
CA ASP A 95 15.35 6.72 1.44
C ASP A 95 13.85 6.92 1.30
N PHE A 96 13.09 6.43 2.28
CA PHE A 96 11.64 6.65 2.33
C PHE A 96 11.29 8.15 2.41
N ARG A 97 11.94 8.92 3.30
CA ARG A 97 11.73 10.38 3.39
C ARG A 97 12.08 11.09 2.08
N ASN A 98 13.17 10.70 1.43
CA ASN A 98 13.60 11.28 0.15
C ASN A 98 12.56 11.00 -0.94
N PHE A 99 12.01 9.80 -0.98
CA PHE A 99 10.94 9.43 -1.89
C PHE A 99 9.67 10.23 -1.66
N LEU A 100 9.21 10.38 -0.41
CA LEU A 100 8.02 11.18 -0.10
C LEU A 100 8.19 12.63 -0.60
N LYS A 101 9.36 13.24 -0.35
CA LYS A 101 9.69 14.59 -0.85
C LYS A 101 9.67 14.66 -2.38
N LYS A 102 10.30 13.69 -3.06
CA LYS A 102 10.34 13.61 -4.53
C LYS A 102 8.95 13.47 -5.14
N GLU A 103 8.10 12.66 -4.52
CA GLU A 103 6.71 12.43 -4.93
C GLU A 103 5.75 13.53 -4.46
N LYS A 104 6.25 14.56 -3.77
CA LYS A 104 5.45 15.67 -3.21
C LYS A 104 4.33 15.18 -2.29
N MET A 105 4.62 14.15 -1.50
CA MET A 105 3.71 13.64 -0.48
C MET A 105 3.94 14.39 0.83
N GLU A 106 2.86 14.86 1.44
CA GLU A 106 2.87 15.55 2.73
C GLU A 106 2.56 14.56 3.87
N GLU A 107 3.20 14.73 5.02
CA GLU A 107 2.92 13.93 6.23
C GLU A 107 1.71 14.52 6.95
N TYR A 108 0.66 13.69 7.16
CA TYR A 108 -0.55 14.11 7.88
C TYR A 108 -0.52 13.68 9.34
N ALA A 109 0.09 12.53 9.64
CA ALA A 109 0.20 12.01 10.99
C ALA A 109 1.47 11.16 11.13
N SER A 110 2.07 11.21 12.32
CA SER A 110 3.07 10.24 12.71
C SER A 110 2.96 9.89 14.18
N ILE A 111 3.09 8.60 14.47
CA ILE A 111 3.07 8.04 15.82
C ILE A 111 4.44 7.40 16.04
N ILE A 112 5.06 7.71 17.17
CA ILE A 112 6.32 7.11 17.60
C ILE A 112 6.08 6.45 18.96
N SER A 113 6.31 5.15 19.05
CA SER A 113 6.14 4.39 20.29
C SER A 113 7.16 3.26 20.35
N GLY A 114 7.85 3.09 21.49
CA GLY A 114 8.83 2.00 21.66
C GLY A 114 10.01 2.00 20.67
N GLY A 115 10.23 3.12 19.97
CA GLY A 115 11.24 3.20 18.89
C GLY A 115 10.72 2.85 17.50
N ASP A 116 9.49 2.34 17.41
CA ASP A 116 8.80 2.15 16.14
C ASP A 116 8.16 3.47 15.70
N ARG A 117 8.22 3.74 14.39
CA ARG A 117 7.56 4.90 13.77
C ARG A 117 6.52 4.41 12.78
N VAL A 118 5.29 4.90 12.95
CA VAL A 118 4.24 4.85 11.94
C VAL A 118 4.08 6.27 11.37
N SER A 119 4.02 6.39 10.05
CA SER A 119 3.80 7.65 9.35
C SER A 119 2.73 7.47 8.28
N ILE A 120 1.84 8.45 8.17
CA ILE A 120 0.77 8.51 7.19
C ILE A 120 1.03 9.75 6.35
N ASN A 121 1.25 9.53 5.05
CA ASN A 121 1.58 10.57 4.09
C ASN A 121 0.61 10.51 2.93
N GLY A 122 0.40 11.61 2.21
CA GLY A 122 -0.38 11.55 0.99
C GLY A 122 -0.12 12.67 0.00
N LEU A 123 -0.49 12.38 -1.24
CA LEU A 123 -0.41 13.28 -2.37
C LEU A 123 -1.80 13.85 -2.65
N ILE A 124 -1.93 15.17 -2.65
CA ILE A 124 -3.15 15.87 -3.05
C ILE A 124 -3.00 16.39 -4.48
N GLU A 125 -3.98 16.06 -5.32
CA GLU A 125 -4.11 16.60 -6.67
C GLU A 125 -5.56 17.02 -6.89
N LYS A 126 -5.78 18.27 -7.32
CA LYS A 126 -7.13 18.80 -7.64
C LYS A 126 -8.14 18.54 -6.51
N ASP A 127 -7.77 18.90 -5.28
CA ASP A 127 -8.59 18.75 -4.07
C ASP A 127 -8.98 17.30 -3.71
N ARG A 128 -8.20 16.33 -4.18
CA ARG A 128 -8.38 14.91 -3.86
C ARG A 128 -7.06 14.31 -3.39
N VAL A 129 -7.12 13.47 -2.37
CA VAL A 129 -5.99 12.59 -2.02
C VAL A 129 -5.95 11.47 -3.05
N THR A 130 -4.92 11.45 -3.89
CA THR A 130 -4.78 10.47 -4.98
C THR A 130 -3.87 9.30 -4.62
N LYS A 131 -3.01 9.50 -3.62
CA LYS A 131 -2.12 8.48 -3.08
C LYS A 131 -1.97 8.67 -1.57
N LEU A 132 -2.13 7.60 -0.81
CA LEU A 132 -1.72 7.50 0.58
C LEU A 132 -0.50 6.58 0.68
N MET A 133 0.43 6.90 1.57
CA MET A 133 1.60 6.09 1.86
C MET A 133 1.74 5.94 3.37
N LEU A 134 1.62 4.70 3.84
CA LEU A 134 1.91 4.33 5.20
C LEU A 134 3.33 3.78 5.26
N GLY A 135 4.15 4.33 6.15
CA GLY A 135 5.48 3.82 6.47
C GLY A 135 5.54 3.39 7.92
N ILE A 136 5.77 2.11 8.15
CA ILE A 136 6.00 1.50 9.46
C ILE A 136 7.46 1.08 9.48
N SER A 137 8.19 1.50 10.49
CA SER A 137 9.61 1.18 10.63
C SER A 137 9.90 0.88 12.07
N SER A 138 10.28 -0.37 12.34
CA SER A 138 10.74 -0.79 13.66
C SER A 138 12.22 -0.45 13.84
N ASN A 139 12.65 -0.41 15.10
CA ASN A 139 14.07 -0.45 15.43
C ASN A 139 14.68 -1.85 15.27
N GLY A 140 13.85 -2.91 15.27
CA GLY A 140 14.29 -4.30 15.10
C GLY A 140 14.63 -4.71 13.67
N GLY A 141 14.68 -3.76 12.73
CA GLY A 141 15.04 -4.04 11.34
C GLY A 141 13.88 -4.33 10.39
N GLU A 142 12.66 -4.41 10.90
CA GLU A 142 11.47 -4.67 10.11
C GLU A 142 10.82 -3.36 9.63
N HIS A 143 10.58 -3.29 8.32
CA HIS A 143 9.96 -2.15 7.67
C HIS A 143 8.78 -2.61 6.81
N ILE A 144 7.64 -1.95 6.95
CA ILE A 144 6.44 -2.21 6.17
C ILE A 144 5.99 -0.90 5.52
N PHE A 145 5.79 -0.94 4.21
CA PHE A 145 5.32 0.18 3.42
C PHE A 145 4.05 -0.20 2.69
N VAL A 146 3.03 0.66 2.76
CA VAL A 146 1.76 0.45 2.09
C VAL A 146 1.40 1.68 1.25
N GLU A 147 1.35 1.51 -0.06
CA GLU A 147 0.85 2.52 -1.00
C GLU A 147 -0.62 2.22 -1.30
N ILE A 148 -1.51 3.17 -1.05
CA ILE A 148 -2.92 3.08 -1.43
C ILE A 148 -3.17 4.15 -2.49
N LYS A 149 -3.46 3.72 -3.72
CA LYS A 149 -3.89 4.59 -4.81
C LYS A 149 -5.41 4.69 -4.81
N GLY A 150 -5.93 5.89 -4.94
CA GLY A 150 -7.37 6.11 -5.00
C GLY A 150 -7.72 7.54 -5.39
N LYS A 151 -8.95 7.93 -5.10
CA LYS A 151 -9.40 9.32 -5.19
C LYS A 151 -10.32 9.58 -4.01
N PHE A 152 -9.77 10.18 -2.96
CA PHE A 152 -10.50 10.41 -1.72
C PHE A 152 -10.67 11.91 -1.50
N THR A 153 -11.81 12.33 -0.99
CA THR A 153 -11.95 13.63 -0.34
C THR A 153 -11.31 13.57 1.04
N MET A 154 -10.93 14.74 1.57
CA MET A 154 -10.49 14.80 2.96
C MET A 154 -11.58 14.38 3.94
N LYS A 155 -12.85 14.67 3.61
CA LYS A 155 -14.01 14.22 4.39
C LYS A 155 -14.12 12.70 4.45
N GLU A 156 -13.98 12.00 3.32
CA GLU A 156 -14.05 10.53 3.29
C GLU A 156 -12.94 9.89 4.15
N ILE A 157 -11.76 10.51 4.21
CA ILE A 157 -10.67 10.04 5.06
C ILE A 157 -10.97 10.33 6.54
N ALA A 158 -11.43 11.55 6.86
CA ALA A 158 -11.79 11.93 8.23
C ALA A 158 -12.91 11.04 8.79
N ASP A 159 -14.00 10.88 8.04
CA ASP A 159 -15.16 10.05 8.41
C ASP A 159 -14.74 8.58 8.67
N ALA A 160 -13.67 8.08 8.03
CA ALA A 160 -13.16 6.73 8.24
C ALA A 160 -12.24 6.58 9.46
N ILE A 161 -11.65 7.68 9.94
CA ILE A 161 -10.78 7.70 11.13
C ILE A 161 -11.61 7.90 12.40
N GLU A 162 -12.66 8.74 12.33
CA GLU A 162 -13.53 9.11 13.46
C GLU A 162 -14.25 7.90 14.11
N VAL A 163 -14.37 6.77 13.41
CA VAL A 163 -14.99 5.54 13.94
C VAL A 163 -14.07 4.80 14.92
N TYR A 164 -12.77 5.13 14.93
CA TYR A 164 -11.74 4.46 15.73
C TYR A 164 -11.21 5.32 16.89
N GLU A 165 -11.73 6.52 17.08
CA GLU A 165 -11.58 7.34 18.30
C GLU A 165 -12.76 7.11 19.26
#